data_AF-A0A8B8AKQ4-F1
#
_entry.id   AF-A0A8B8AKQ4-F1
#
_cell.length_a   1.000
_cell.length_b   1.000
_cell.length_c   1.000
_cell.angle_alpha   90.00
_cell.angle_beta   90.00
_cell.angle_gamma   90.00
#
_symmetry.space_group_name_H-M   'P 1'
#
loop_
_entity.id
_entity.type
_entity.pdbx_description
1 polymer ?
#
loop_
_entity_poly.entity_id
_entity_poly.type
_entity_poly.pdbx_seq_one_letter_code
_entity_poly.pdbx_strand_id
1 'polypeptide(L)'
;MVKGCCVHGCTANSMSNTDRNFYIIPKEAKRRDKWLRAINRAHVNKDGSVDRNRLWSPNSGHVYVCSAHFVSGKKVNDPCHPDFVPSIFPQNEKPSSIKVDRYQRAIKRYNTESETQRTTARKKLKLLDQQSPTNIMQFHSYVKSPDDHDSEHCDKDLSCNKAVQMETHPVDPSLEECDHEREMLFDEIENLICEKNEVLERVKILEKLMSVSSLHSDSVEGNDERCKMMTGITWGVFIHLFTFLSTFIKSSSTSKLPPREQLFLTLLKLRHNLTFEFFHMLREFQNLQ
;
A
#
# COMPACT_ATOMS: atom_id res chain seq x y z
N MET A 1 -17.33 9.70 -35.55
CA MET A 1 -17.95 9.15 -34.32
C MET A 1 -17.60 10.08 -33.15
N VAL A 2 -18.59 10.48 -32.35
CA VAL A 2 -18.38 11.39 -31.21
C VAL A 2 -17.72 10.63 -30.06
N LYS A 3 -16.67 11.20 -29.44
CA LYS A 3 -16.04 10.63 -28.24
C LYS A 3 -16.75 11.15 -27.01
N GLY A 4 -17.45 10.29 -26.28
CA GLY A 4 -18.10 10.62 -25.00
C GLY A 4 -17.26 10.19 -23.81
N CYS A 5 -17.28 10.98 -22.73
CA CYS A 5 -16.64 10.58 -21.48
C CYS A 5 -17.43 9.46 -20.79
N CYS A 6 -16.74 8.43 -20.28
CA CYS A 6 -17.36 7.30 -19.60
C CYS A 6 -17.57 7.49 -18.09
N VAL A 7 -17.05 8.58 -17.53
CA VAL A 7 -17.14 8.89 -16.10
C VAL A 7 -18.58 9.21 -15.72
N HIS A 8 -19.07 8.62 -14.62
CA HIS A 8 -20.42 8.82 -14.15
C HIS A 8 -20.69 10.30 -13.84
N GLY A 9 -21.78 10.86 -14.39
CA GLY A 9 -22.15 12.27 -14.24
C GLY A 9 -21.38 13.25 -15.15
N CYS A 10 -20.44 12.78 -15.97
CA CYS A 10 -19.74 13.63 -16.94
C CYS A 10 -20.46 13.60 -18.30
N THR A 11 -20.97 14.75 -18.74
CA THR A 11 -21.66 14.90 -20.03
C THR A 11 -20.72 15.34 -21.17
N ALA A 12 -19.41 15.45 -20.89
CA ALA A 12 -18.44 15.95 -21.84
C ALA A 12 -18.31 15.03 -23.06
N ASN A 13 -18.31 15.63 -24.24
CA ASN A 13 -18.09 14.93 -25.50
C ASN A 13 -17.29 15.78 -26.49
N SER A 14 -16.69 15.14 -27.49
CA SER A 14 -15.76 15.81 -28.41
C SER A 14 -16.41 16.84 -29.34
N MET A 15 -17.75 16.90 -29.40
CA MET A 15 -18.47 17.86 -30.25
C MET A 15 -18.84 19.12 -29.47
N SER A 16 -19.31 18.99 -28.23
CA SER A 16 -19.63 20.14 -27.36
C SER A 16 -18.43 20.68 -26.57
N ASN A 17 -17.38 19.87 -26.40
CA ASN A 17 -16.19 20.22 -25.62
C ASN A 17 -14.94 20.03 -26.47
N THR A 18 -14.81 20.87 -27.49
CA THR A 18 -13.70 20.84 -28.45
C THR A 18 -12.35 21.20 -27.83
N ASP A 19 -12.36 21.89 -26.69
CA ASP A 19 -11.20 22.26 -25.87
C ASP A 19 -10.64 21.08 -25.04
N ARG A 20 -11.40 19.99 -24.91
CA ARG A 20 -11.03 18.85 -24.08
C ARG A 20 -10.40 17.72 -24.88
N ASN A 21 -9.38 17.12 -24.29
CA ASN A 21 -8.81 15.89 -24.81
C ASN A 21 -9.61 14.68 -24.31
N PHE A 22 -9.75 13.66 -25.15
CA PHE A 22 -10.44 12.42 -24.82
C PHE A 22 -9.44 11.26 -24.86
N TYR A 23 -9.11 10.72 -23.70
CA TYR A 23 -8.10 9.69 -23.52
C TYR A 23 -8.72 8.30 -23.42
N ILE A 24 -8.25 7.37 -24.26
CA ILE A 24 -8.70 5.97 -24.21
C ILE A 24 -8.21 5.31 -22.91
N ILE A 25 -9.06 4.50 -22.28
CA ILE A 25 -8.67 3.66 -21.15
C ILE A 25 -7.47 2.78 -21.55
N PRO A 26 -6.35 2.79 -20.80
CA PRO A 26 -5.16 2.01 -21.12
C PRO A 26 -5.46 0.51 -21.34
N LYS A 27 -4.68 -0.10 -22.23
CA LYS A 27 -4.69 -1.56 -22.45
C LYS A 27 -3.86 -2.32 -21.41
N GLU A 28 -2.79 -1.68 -20.92
CA GLU A 28 -1.87 -2.22 -19.92
C GLU A 28 -2.63 -2.64 -18.65
N ALA A 29 -2.55 -3.92 -18.28
CA ALA A 29 -3.44 -4.53 -17.28
C ALA A 29 -3.43 -3.79 -15.93
N LYS A 30 -2.23 -3.52 -15.40
CA LYS A 30 -2.05 -2.83 -14.11
C LYS A 30 -2.59 -1.40 -14.13
N ARG A 31 -2.39 -0.69 -15.24
CA ARG A 31 -2.83 0.71 -15.37
C ARG A 31 -4.33 0.80 -15.65
N ARG A 32 -4.83 -0.12 -16.47
CA ARG A 32 -6.25 -0.29 -16.76
C ARG A 32 -7.04 -0.50 -15.49
N ASP A 33 -6.63 -1.46 -14.66
CA ASP A 33 -7.26 -1.76 -13.38
C ASP A 33 -7.29 -0.52 -12.46
N LYS A 34 -6.18 0.22 -12.34
CA LYS A 34 -6.16 1.49 -11.60
C LYS A 34 -7.13 2.54 -12.15
N TRP A 35 -7.26 2.68 -13.47
CA TRP A 35 -8.22 3.60 -14.09
C TRP A 35 -9.66 3.18 -13.83
N LEU A 36 -9.98 1.90 -13.98
CA LEU A 36 -11.33 1.39 -13.72
C LEU A 36 -11.71 1.61 -12.25
N ARG A 37 -10.80 1.34 -11.31
CA ARG A 37 -11.02 1.56 -9.87
C ARG A 37 -11.26 3.03 -9.56
N ALA A 38 -10.49 3.92 -10.18
CA ALA A 38 -10.68 5.36 -10.01
C ALA A 38 -12.04 5.83 -10.55
N ILE A 39 -12.47 5.32 -11.71
CA ILE A 39 -13.79 5.62 -12.29
C ILE A 39 -14.93 5.08 -11.41
N ASN A 40 -14.67 4.00 -10.66
CA ASN A 40 -15.55 3.43 -9.65
C ASN A 40 -17.00 3.19 -10.13
N ARG A 41 -17.15 2.61 -11.32
CA ARG A 41 -18.45 2.29 -11.90
C ARG A 41 -18.80 0.84 -11.60
N ALA A 42 -19.99 0.59 -11.04
CA ALA A 42 -20.50 -0.75 -10.79
C ALA A 42 -20.82 -1.51 -12.08
N HIS A 43 -20.65 -2.83 -12.07
CA HIS A 43 -21.02 -3.70 -13.18
C HIS A 43 -22.55 -3.79 -13.29
N VAL A 44 -23.06 -3.85 -14.52
CA VAL A 44 -24.49 -4.05 -14.80
C VAL A 44 -24.65 -5.41 -15.47
N ASN A 45 -25.44 -6.27 -14.85
CA ASN A 45 -25.74 -7.60 -15.33
C ASN A 45 -26.70 -7.55 -16.54
N LYS A 46 -26.85 -8.69 -17.24
CA LYS A 46 -27.69 -8.77 -18.45
C LYS A 46 -29.18 -8.50 -18.18
N ASP A 47 -29.63 -8.76 -16.96
CA ASP A 47 -30.97 -8.50 -16.45
C ASP A 47 -31.17 -7.04 -16.00
N GLY A 48 -30.13 -6.21 -16.09
CA GLY A 48 -30.15 -4.81 -15.64
C GLY A 48 -29.84 -4.62 -14.15
N SER A 49 -29.63 -5.70 -13.38
CA SER A 49 -29.25 -5.59 -11.98
C SER A 49 -27.83 -5.01 -11.83
N VAL A 50 -27.62 -4.21 -10.78
CA VAL A 50 -26.31 -3.57 -10.50
C VAL A 50 -25.54 -4.41 -9.50
N ASP A 51 -24.41 -4.96 -9.93
CA ASP A 51 -23.47 -5.67 -9.08
C ASP A 51 -22.43 -4.67 -8.55
N ARG A 52 -22.52 -4.34 -7.26
CA ARG A 52 -21.58 -3.44 -6.57
C ARG A 52 -20.28 -4.12 -6.15
N ASN A 53 -20.24 -5.46 -6.12
CA ASN A 53 -19.04 -6.22 -5.80
C ASN A 53 -18.13 -6.40 -7.01
N ARG A 54 -18.66 -6.18 -8.21
CA ARG A 54 -17.90 -6.26 -9.45
C ARG A 54 -17.78 -4.89 -10.12
N LEU A 55 -16.55 -4.56 -10.50
CA LEU A 55 -16.26 -3.33 -11.21
C LEU A 55 -16.62 -3.44 -12.69
N TRP A 56 -17.18 -2.37 -13.24
CA TRP A 56 -17.41 -2.25 -14.68
C TRP A 56 -16.09 -2.33 -15.44
N SER A 57 -16.02 -3.25 -16.41
CA SER A 57 -14.91 -3.37 -17.35
C SER A 57 -15.47 -3.44 -18.77
N PRO A 58 -15.34 -2.37 -19.57
CA PRO A 58 -15.86 -2.38 -20.92
C PRO A 58 -14.99 -3.23 -21.85
N ASN A 59 -15.63 -4.07 -22.64
CA ASN A 59 -14.95 -4.86 -23.68
C ASN A 59 -14.57 -4.02 -24.92
N SER A 60 -15.21 -2.86 -25.11
CA SER A 60 -14.89 -1.95 -26.21
C SER A 60 -13.52 -1.27 -26.02
N GLY A 61 -12.73 -1.20 -27.09
CA GLY A 61 -11.48 -0.44 -27.12
C GLY A 61 -11.66 1.09 -27.24
N HIS A 62 -12.89 1.56 -27.48
CA HIS A 62 -13.20 2.97 -27.71
C HIS A 62 -13.97 3.58 -26.54
N VAL A 63 -13.36 3.52 -25.35
CA VAL A 63 -13.92 4.10 -24.13
C VAL A 63 -12.99 5.20 -23.63
N TYR A 64 -13.54 6.38 -23.40
CA TYR A 64 -12.76 7.59 -23.20
C TYR A 64 -13.02 8.25 -21.85
N VAL A 65 -11.97 8.84 -21.28
CA VAL A 65 -12.02 9.75 -20.15
C VAL A 65 -11.56 11.12 -20.63
N CYS A 66 -12.33 12.19 -20.36
CA CYS A 66 -11.95 13.53 -20.79
C CYS A 66 -10.85 14.14 -19.90
N SER A 67 -10.14 15.14 -20.42
CA SER A 67 -9.03 15.82 -19.74
C SER A 67 -9.40 16.40 -18.38
N ALA A 68 -10.65 16.80 -18.16
CA ALA A 68 -11.11 17.38 -16.90
C ALA A 68 -10.94 16.46 -15.68
N HIS A 69 -10.72 15.16 -15.89
CA HIS A 69 -10.50 14.20 -14.82
C HIS A 69 -9.02 14.09 -14.37
N PHE A 70 -8.14 14.89 -14.97
CA PHE A 70 -6.70 14.96 -14.67
C PHE A 70 -6.35 16.36 -14.17
N VAL A 71 -5.46 16.44 -13.19
CA VAL A 71 -4.99 17.68 -12.54
C VAL A 71 -4.37 18.63 -13.56
N SER A 72 -3.46 18.16 -14.42
CA SER A 72 -2.88 18.99 -15.50
C SER A 72 -3.74 19.05 -16.76
N GLY A 73 -4.87 18.34 -16.79
CA GLY A 73 -5.64 18.13 -18.02
C GLY A 73 -5.01 17.14 -19.01
N LYS A 74 -3.88 16.51 -18.68
CA LYS A 74 -3.17 15.56 -19.55
C LYS A 74 -2.87 14.24 -18.86
N LYS A 75 -3.07 13.12 -19.55
CA LYS A 75 -2.63 11.81 -19.04
C LYS A 75 -1.09 11.74 -19.07
N VAL A 76 -0.49 11.23 -18.00
CA VAL A 76 0.97 11.00 -17.91
C VAL A 76 1.27 9.52 -17.73
N ASN A 77 2.35 9.01 -18.31
CA ASN A 77 2.69 7.58 -18.25
C ASN A 77 3.55 7.20 -17.04
N ASP A 78 4.14 8.17 -16.36
CA ASP A 78 4.90 7.98 -15.12
C ASP A 78 3.97 7.56 -13.97
N PRO A 79 4.16 6.37 -13.36
CA PRO A 79 3.38 5.90 -12.21
C PRO A 79 3.40 6.81 -10.98
N CYS A 80 4.43 7.65 -10.83
CA CYS A 80 4.58 8.58 -9.72
C CYS A 80 3.84 9.91 -9.94
N HIS A 81 3.46 10.21 -11.17
CA HIS A 81 2.76 11.44 -11.53
C HIS A 81 1.29 11.40 -11.07
N PRO A 82 0.72 12.51 -10.54
CA PRO A 82 -0.69 12.54 -10.10
C PRO A 82 -1.67 12.19 -11.23
N ASP A 83 -1.37 12.63 -12.46
CA ASP A 83 -2.14 12.32 -13.68
C ASP A 83 -1.85 10.95 -14.32
N PHE A 84 -1.20 10.04 -13.60
CA PHE A 84 -1.11 8.64 -14.03
C PHE A 84 -2.50 7.99 -14.15
N VAL A 85 -3.42 8.39 -13.27
CA VAL A 85 -4.82 7.95 -13.16
C VAL A 85 -5.76 9.16 -13.11
N PRO A 86 -7.00 9.05 -13.61
CA PRO A 86 -8.01 10.08 -13.39
C PRO A 86 -8.30 10.18 -11.88
N SER A 87 -8.43 11.40 -11.38
CA SER A 87 -8.56 11.67 -9.93
C SER A 87 -9.59 12.74 -9.59
N ILE A 88 -10.03 13.54 -10.57
CA ILE A 88 -11.07 14.55 -10.39
C ILE A 88 -12.39 13.95 -10.85
N PHE A 89 -13.37 13.83 -9.96
CA PHE A 89 -14.68 13.25 -10.26
C PHE A 89 -15.79 14.14 -9.69
N PRO A 90 -16.95 14.27 -10.35
CA PRO A 90 -18.04 15.12 -9.85
C PRO A 90 -18.51 14.77 -8.44
N GLN A 91 -18.33 13.52 -8.01
CA GLN A 91 -18.72 13.02 -6.68
C GLN A 91 -17.71 13.34 -5.57
N ASN A 92 -16.48 13.74 -5.94
CA ASN A 92 -15.42 14.08 -5.00
C ASN A 92 -15.13 15.57 -5.15
N GLU A 93 -15.65 16.39 -4.24
CA GLU A 93 -15.64 17.84 -4.36
C GLU A 93 -14.23 18.47 -4.42
N LYS A 94 -13.16 17.73 -4.11
CA LYS A 94 -11.76 18.19 -4.24
C LYS A 94 -10.81 17.06 -4.70
N PRO A 95 -9.85 17.33 -5.61
CA PRO A 95 -8.72 16.42 -5.85
C PRO A 95 -7.91 16.25 -4.55
N SER A 96 -7.39 15.05 -4.29
CA SER A 96 -6.54 14.83 -3.11
C SER A 96 -5.25 15.64 -3.25
N SER A 97 -5.15 16.79 -2.57
CA SER A 97 -3.96 17.66 -2.52
C SER A 97 -2.69 16.85 -2.26
N ILE A 98 -2.81 15.86 -1.37
CA ILE A 98 -1.77 14.90 -0.97
C ILE A 98 -0.98 14.32 -2.16
N LYS A 99 -1.62 13.94 -3.27
CA LYS A 99 -0.92 13.33 -4.42
C LYS A 99 -0.13 14.35 -5.23
N VAL A 100 -0.68 15.56 -5.37
CA VAL A 100 -0.03 16.67 -6.07
C VAL A 100 1.18 17.12 -5.25
N ASP A 101 1.01 17.30 -3.95
CA ASP A 101 2.08 17.72 -3.03
C ASP A 101 3.20 16.69 -2.97
N ARG A 102 2.87 15.40 -2.95
CA ARG A 102 3.84 14.30 -2.98
C ARG A 102 4.70 14.34 -4.25
N TYR A 103 4.06 14.58 -5.40
CA TYR A 103 4.76 14.65 -6.69
C TYR A 103 5.65 15.90 -6.78
N GLN A 104 5.16 17.05 -6.35
CA GLN A 104 5.95 18.29 -6.29
C GLN A 104 7.18 18.13 -5.39
N ARG A 105 7.03 17.47 -4.22
CA ARG A 105 8.15 17.11 -3.34
C ARG A 105 9.16 16.18 -4.01
N ALA A 106 8.69 15.19 -4.78
CA ALA A 106 9.57 14.30 -5.53
C ALA A 106 10.36 15.02 -6.62
N ILE A 107 9.73 15.92 -7.39
CA ILE A 107 10.43 16.77 -8.37
C ILE A 107 11.48 17.65 -7.68
N LYS A 108 11.13 18.29 -6.56
CA LYS A 108 12.05 19.17 -5.83
C LYS A 108 13.32 18.41 -5.43
N ARG A 109 13.20 17.20 -4.87
CA ARG A 109 14.33 16.33 -4.53
C ARG A 109 15.20 16.01 -5.74
N TYR A 110 14.59 15.57 -6.84
CA TYR A 110 15.32 15.25 -8.07
C TYR A 110 16.10 16.44 -8.62
N ASN A 111 15.50 17.63 -8.61
CA ASN A 111 16.17 18.84 -9.09
C ASN A 111 17.34 19.24 -8.19
N THR A 112 17.18 19.19 -6.86
CA THR A 112 18.25 19.48 -5.90
C THR A 112 19.43 18.50 -6.00
N GLU A 113 19.17 17.20 -6.19
CA GLU A 113 20.19 16.18 -6.44
C GLU A 113 20.92 16.41 -7.78
N SER A 114 20.19 16.82 -8.81
CA SER A 114 20.78 17.13 -10.12
C SER A 114 21.64 18.40 -10.10
N GLU A 115 21.28 19.41 -9.29
CA GLU A 115 22.05 20.64 -9.11
C GLU A 115 23.29 20.43 -8.26
N THR A 116 23.21 19.63 -7.19
CA THR A 116 24.38 19.23 -6.40
C THR A 116 25.36 18.40 -7.22
N GLN A 117 24.89 17.49 -8.08
CA GLN A 117 25.76 16.77 -9.01
C GLN A 117 26.38 17.68 -10.08
N ARG A 118 25.63 18.63 -10.65
CA ARG A 118 26.15 19.61 -11.63
C ARG A 118 27.16 20.58 -11.02
N THR A 119 26.94 21.03 -9.78
CA THR A 119 27.89 21.92 -9.07
C THR A 119 29.16 21.16 -8.67
N THR A 120 29.04 19.90 -8.26
CA THR A 120 30.19 19.03 -7.98
C THR A 120 30.98 18.72 -9.26
N ALA A 121 30.30 18.42 -10.37
CA ALA A 121 30.93 18.24 -11.67
C ALA A 121 31.64 19.51 -12.19
N ARG A 122 31.02 20.70 -12.00
CA ARG A 122 31.65 21.99 -12.32
C ARG A 122 32.86 22.30 -11.44
N LYS A 123 32.83 21.96 -10.15
CA LYS A 123 34.01 22.05 -9.26
C LYS A 123 35.13 21.11 -9.70
N LYS A 124 34.78 19.88 -10.12
CA LYS A 124 35.73 18.89 -10.66
C LYS A 124 36.36 19.35 -11.98
N LEU A 125 35.59 19.97 -12.88
CA LEU A 125 36.09 20.55 -14.14
C LEU A 125 37.03 21.74 -13.91
N LYS A 126 36.76 22.61 -12.94
CA LYS A 126 37.68 23.71 -12.56
C LYS A 126 38.99 23.24 -11.94
N LEU A 127 39.01 22.05 -11.33
CA LEU A 127 40.22 21.42 -10.78
C LEU A 127 41.11 20.80 -11.87
N LEU A 128 40.57 20.44 -13.04
CA LEU A 128 41.36 19.90 -14.15
C LEU A 128 42.00 20.98 -15.04
N ASP A 129 41.47 22.20 -15.06
CA ASP A 129 41.96 23.31 -15.90
C ASP A 129 43.23 24.00 -15.33
N GLN A 130 43.63 23.66 -14.10
CA GLN A 130 44.85 24.17 -13.46
C GLN A 130 46.08 23.27 -13.66
N GLN A 131 45.97 22.19 -14.44
CA GLN A 131 47.09 21.33 -14.79
C GLN A 131 47.13 21.08 -16.30
N SER A 132 47.85 21.94 -17.01
CA SER A 132 48.52 21.55 -18.25
C SER A 132 49.83 22.36 -18.37
N PRO A 133 50.84 21.96 -19.16
CA PRO A 133 50.79 20.92 -20.19
C PRO A 133 52.01 19.98 -20.25
N THR A 134 51.87 18.71 -20.67
CA THR A 134 52.85 18.09 -21.60
C THR A 134 52.38 16.77 -22.25
N ASN A 135 52.62 16.70 -23.57
CA ASN A 135 52.89 15.55 -24.45
C ASN A 135 51.85 14.42 -24.70
N ILE A 136 51.06 14.64 -25.76
CA ILE A 136 50.97 13.89 -27.04
C ILE A 136 51.45 12.42 -27.09
N MET A 137 50.59 11.61 -27.74
CA MET A 137 50.75 10.30 -28.43
C MET A 137 50.22 9.10 -27.64
N GLN A 138 49.51 8.11 -28.20
CA GLN A 138 48.94 7.84 -29.52
C GLN A 138 48.26 6.45 -29.41
N PHE A 139 47.06 6.26 -29.97
CA PHE A 139 46.46 4.98 -30.43
C PHE A 139 46.32 3.82 -29.40
N HIS A 140 45.48 2.79 -29.50
CA HIS A 140 44.46 2.35 -30.45
C HIS A 140 43.46 1.43 -29.70
N SER A 141 42.29 1.28 -30.30
CA SER A 141 41.36 0.13 -30.25
C SER A 141 41.80 -1.17 -29.52
N TYR A 142 40.90 -1.82 -28.78
CA TYR A 142 40.20 -3.04 -29.25
C TYR A 142 39.16 -3.54 -28.22
N VAL A 143 38.10 -4.12 -28.76
CA VAL A 143 36.98 -4.79 -28.10
C VAL A 143 37.43 -6.17 -27.56
N LYS A 144 37.00 -6.54 -26.34
CA LYS A 144 36.31 -7.82 -26.00
C LYS A 144 36.13 -8.03 -24.49
N SER A 145 34.86 -8.24 -24.10
CA SER A 145 34.40 -9.08 -22.97
C SER A 145 34.67 -10.57 -23.30
N PRO A 146 34.32 -11.58 -22.47
CA PRO A 146 33.99 -11.61 -21.02
C PRO A 146 34.60 -12.86 -20.28
N ASP A 147 34.21 -13.02 -19.01
CA ASP A 147 34.16 -14.26 -18.18
C ASP A 147 35.45 -14.84 -17.58
N ASP A 148 35.56 -14.85 -16.23
CA ASP A 148 35.31 -16.06 -15.44
C ASP A 148 35.56 -15.89 -13.92
N HIS A 149 34.62 -16.46 -13.17
CA HIS A 149 34.70 -17.17 -11.88
C HIS A 149 35.34 -16.56 -10.60
N ASP A 150 34.46 -16.53 -9.58
CA ASP A 150 34.62 -16.95 -8.18
C ASP A 150 35.84 -16.54 -7.37
N SER A 151 35.59 -15.88 -6.24
CA SER A 151 35.83 -16.50 -4.92
C SER A 151 35.31 -15.64 -3.77
N GLU A 152 34.80 -16.35 -2.78
CA GLU A 152 34.26 -15.89 -1.50
C GLU A 152 35.32 -15.26 -0.58
N HIS A 153 34.80 -14.51 0.42
CA HIS A 153 35.21 -14.57 1.84
C HIS A 153 35.66 -13.26 2.51
N CYS A 154 34.75 -12.74 3.34
CA CYS A 154 34.83 -12.29 4.74
C CYS A 154 36.03 -11.54 5.33
N ASP A 155 35.64 -10.51 6.09
CA ASP A 155 36.19 -9.97 7.34
C ASP A 155 37.56 -9.27 7.35
N LYS A 156 37.53 -7.96 7.65
CA LYS A 156 37.88 -7.50 9.02
C LYS A 156 37.76 -5.99 9.19
N ASP A 157 37.26 -5.64 10.37
CA ASP A 157 37.23 -4.31 10.96
C ASP A 157 38.58 -3.59 10.89
N LEU A 158 38.53 -2.28 10.61
CA LEU A 158 39.52 -1.35 11.13
C LEU A 158 38.85 -0.04 11.53
N SER A 159 38.54 0.03 12.82
CA SER A 159 38.31 1.26 13.57
C SER A 159 39.51 2.21 13.39
N CYS A 160 39.22 3.48 13.10
CA CYS A 160 40.10 4.57 13.52
C CYS A 160 39.26 5.80 13.83
N ASN A 161 39.02 5.97 15.12
CA ASN A 161 38.64 7.23 15.73
C ASN A 161 39.67 8.29 15.38
N LYS A 162 39.27 9.33 14.65
CA LYS A 162 39.98 10.60 14.64
C LYS A 162 39.01 11.71 15.02
N ALA A 163 39.14 12.11 16.27
CA ALA A 163 38.51 13.31 16.82
C ALA A 163 38.87 14.51 15.95
N VAL A 164 37.85 15.17 15.40
CA VAL A 164 37.96 16.56 14.95
C VAL A 164 36.85 17.34 15.60
N GLN A 165 37.33 18.19 16.50
CA GLN A 165 36.77 19.37 17.14
C GLN A 165 35.38 19.82 16.68
N MET A 166 34.53 19.91 17.69
CA MET A 166 33.27 20.63 17.75
C MET A 166 33.54 22.12 17.49
N GLU A 167 33.34 22.59 16.26
CA GLU A 167 33.12 24.01 16.00
C GLU A 167 31.61 24.26 16.00
N THR A 168 31.15 24.91 17.07
CA THR A 168 29.79 25.41 17.22
C THR A 168 29.56 26.54 16.23
N HIS A 169 29.13 26.20 15.02
CA HIS A 169 28.55 27.17 14.09
C HIS A 169 27.06 27.37 14.38
N PRO A 170 26.53 28.57 14.12
CA PRO A 170 25.14 28.90 14.45
C PRO A 170 24.21 27.93 13.73
N VAL A 171 23.36 27.23 14.48
CA VAL A 171 22.32 26.35 13.92
C VAL A 171 21.39 27.23 13.08
N ASP A 172 21.44 27.04 11.77
CA ASP A 172 20.49 27.61 10.83
C ASP A 172 19.10 27.04 11.14
N PRO A 173 18.09 27.86 11.48
CA PRO A 173 16.74 27.41 11.82
C PRO A 173 16.09 26.54 10.73
N SER A 174 16.56 26.64 9.48
CA SER A 174 16.05 25.87 8.34
C SER A 174 16.55 24.41 8.26
N LEU A 175 17.58 24.04 9.03
CA LEU A 175 18.09 22.67 9.11
C LEU A 175 17.30 21.81 10.13
N GLU A 176 16.82 22.39 11.23
CA GLU A 176 16.01 21.69 12.23
C GLU A 176 14.61 21.32 11.69
N GLU A 177 13.99 22.18 10.87
CA GLU A 177 12.71 21.87 10.21
C GLU A 177 12.83 20.70 9.22
N CYS A 178 13.99 20.56 8.55
CA CYS A 178 14.23 19.47 7.60
C CYS A 178 14.48 18.12 8.29
N ASP A 179 15.13 18.13 9.46
CA ASP A 179 15.35 16.93 10.26
C ASP A 179 14.06 16.49 10.96
N HIS A 180 13.22 17.42 11.43
CA HIS A 180 11.92 17.09 12.03
C HIS A 180 10.92 16.54 10.99
N GLU A 181 10.89 17.10 9.77
CA GLU A 181 10.06 16.54 8.68
C GLU A 181 10.53 15.14 8.26
N ARG A 182 11.84 14.91 8.25
CA ARG A 182 12.43 13.59 7.96
C ARG A 182 12.07 12.59 9.06
N GLU A 183 12.15 12.99 10.32
CA GLU A 183 11.77 12.18 11.48
C GLU A 183 10.28 11.82 11.43
N MET A 184 9.39 12.79 11.19
CA MET A 184 7.95 12.52 11.03
C MET A 184 7.62 11.58 9.86
N LEU A 185 8.40 11.63 8.76
CA LEU A 185 8.23 10.70 7.64
C LEU A 185 8.73 9.29 7.97
N PHE A 186 9.80 9.17 8.77
CA PHE A 186 10.24 7.87 9.26
C PHE A 186 9.21 7.28 10.23
N ASP A 187 8.67 8.07 11.15
CA ASP A 187 7.60 7.66 12.06
C ASP A 187 6.36 7.19 11.29
N GLU A 188 5.93 7.93 10.26
CA GLU A 188 4.81 7.53 9.41
C GLU A 188 5.10 6.22 8.66
N ILE A 189 6.32 6.05 8.14
CA ILE A 189 6.73 4.80 7.48
C ILE A 189 6.73 3.64 8.47
N GLU A 190 7.24 3.83 9.69
CA GLU A 190 7.23 2.83 10.74
C GLU A 190 5.82 2.48 11.18
N ASN A 191 4.94 3.47 11.37
CA ASN A 191 3.53 3.27 11.65
C ASN A 191 2.85 2.47 10.55
N LEU A 192 3.06 2.82 9.28
CA LEU A 192 2.50 2.08 8.14
C LEU A 192 3.06 0.66 8.04
N ILE A 193 4.33 0.43 8.36
CA ILE A 193 4.93 -0.92 8.42
C ILE A 193 4.28 -1.72 9.55
N CYS A 194 4.08 -1.12 10.72
CA CYS A 194 3.38 -1.71 11.86
C CYS A 194 1.94 -2.07 11.51
N GLU A 195 1.17 -1.15 10.94
CA GLU A 195 -0.20 -1.41 10.48
C GLU A 195 -0.25 -2.52 9.43
N LYS A 196 0.64 -2.49 8.43
CA LYS A 196 0.73 -3.53 7.40
C LYS A 196 1.05 -4.89 8.02
N ASN A 197 1.96 -4.94 8.98
CA ASN A 197 2.31 -6.18 9.68
C ASN A 197 1.12 -6.69 10.52
N GLU A 198 0.41 -5.80 11.21
CA GLU A 198 -0.78 -6.15 12.00
C GLU A 198 -1.91 -6.70 11.12
N VAL A 199 -2.19 -6.04 9.99
CA VAL A 199 -3.21 -6.50 9.03
C VAL A 199 -2.81 -7.85 8.44
N LEU A 200 -1.54 -8.04 8.05
CA LEU A 200 -1.06 -9.33 7.55
C LEU A 200 -1.20 -10.44 8.60
N GLU A 201 -0.92 -10.15 9.86
CA GLU A 201 -1.08 -11.12 10.94
C GLU A 201 -2.55 -11.46 11.17
N ARG A 202 -3.45 -10.47 11.15
CA ARG A 202 -4.90 -10.69 11.19
C ARG A 202 -5.36 -11.56 10.02
N VAL A 203 -4.87 -11.33 8.80
CA VAL A 203 -5.22 -12.13 7.62
C VAL A 203 -4.74 -13.58 7.78
N LYS A 204 -3.48 -13.81 8.20
CA LYS A 204 -2.98 -15.18 8.45
C LYS A 204 -3.79 -15.91 9.50
N ILE A 205 -4.18 -15.21 10.57
CA ILE A 205 -5.04 -15.78 11.61
C ILE A 205 -6.41 -16.12 11.04
N LEU A 206 -7.02 -15.23 10.25
CA LEU A 206 -8.31 -15.49 9.61
C LEU A 206 -8.23 -16.69 8.66
N GLU A 207 -7.19 -16.78 7.84
CA GLU A 207 -6.92 -17.95 6.99
C GLU A 207 -6.79 -19.22 7.83
N LYS A 208 -6.08 -19.16 8.95
CA LYS A 208 -5.94 -20.28 9.88
C LYS A 208 -7.29 -20.65 10.52
N LEU A 209 -8.08 -19.68 10.95
CA LEU A 209 -9.42 -19.90 11.50
C LEU A 209 -10.38 -20.50 10.46
N MET A 210 -10.28 -20.07 9.20
CA MET A 210 -11.01 -20.68 8.08
C MET A 210 -10.53 -22.10 7.77
N SER A 211 -9.25 -22.41 7.99
CA SER A 211 -8.71 -23.77 7.83
C SER A 211 -9.09 -24.70 9.00
N VAL A 212 -9.39 -24.14 10.17
CA VAL A 212 -9.84 -24.92 11.33
C VAL A 212 -11.31 -25.27 11.13
N SER A 213 -11.57 -26.54 10.83
CA SER A 213 -12.88 -27.09 10.49
C SER A 213 -13.93 -27.02 11.63
N SER A 214 -13.59 -26.52 12.81
CA SER A 214 -14.51 -26.48 13.97
C SER A 214 -14.23 -25.29 14.88
N LEU A 215 -15.18 -24.36 14.98
CA LEU A 215 -15.16 -23.23 15.92
C LEU A 215 -15.87 -23.62 17.23
N HIS A 216 -15.47 -24.76 17.78
CA HIS A 216 -16.04 -25.33 19.00
C HIS A 216 -14.96 -25.45 20.07
N SER A 217 -15.33 -25.33 21.35
CA SER A 217 -14.36 -25.44 22.45
C SER A 217 -13.67 -26.81 22.47
N ASP A 218 -14.36 -27.89 22.07
CA ASP A 218 -13.79 -29.24 21.97
C ASP A 218 -12.63 -29.33 20.96
N SER A 219 -12.57 -28.45 19.97
CA SER A 219 -11.47 -28.44 18.98
C SER A 219 -10.11 -28.11 19.61
N VAL A 220 -10.11 -27.50 20.80
CA VAL A 220 -8.90 -27.08 21.52
C VAL A 220 -8.75 -27.78 22.87
N GLU A 221 -9.55 -28.82 23.14
CA GLU A 221 -9.56 -29.51 24.42
C GLU A 221 -8.20 -30.14 24.74
N GLY A 222 -7.68 -29.81 25.93
CA GLY A 222 -6.38 -30.29 26.39
C GLY A 222 -5.17 -29.67 25.67
N ASN A 223 -5.38 -28.70 24.77
CA ASN A 223 -4.31 -28.08 23.99
C ASN A 223 -4.16 -26.59 24.32
N ASP A 224 -3.21 -26.28 25.21
CA ASP A 224 -2.98 -24.92 25.69
C ASP A 224 -2.53 -23.97 24.59
N GLU A 225 -1.60 -24.38 23.72
CA GLU A 225 -1.11 -23.55 22.61
C GLU A 225 -2.24 -23.18 21.64
N ARG A 226 -3.08 -24.16 21.28
CA ARG A 226 -4.18 -23.96 20.35
C ARG A 226 -5.28 -23.11 20.98
N CYS A 227 -5.65 -23.37 22.23
CA CYS A 227 -6.60 -22.53 22.96
C CYS A 227 -6.06 -21.10 23.07
N LYS A 228 -4.80 -20.95 23.50
CA LYS A 228 -4.10 -19.66 23.58
C LYS A 228 -3.80 -19.07 22.21
N MET A 229 -4.07 -19.73 21.09
CA MET A 229 -4.03 -19.15 19.73
C MET A 229 -5.41 -18.70 19.24
N MET A 230 -6.51 -19.26 19.76
CA MET A 230 -7.88 -18.88 19.38
C MET A 230 -8.57 -17.92 20.38
N THR A 231 -8.38 -18.08 21.69
CA THR A 231 -9.14 -17.34 22.72
C THR A 231 -8.34 -16.28 23.45
N GLY A 232 -7.02 -16.46 23.54
CA GLY A 232 -6.05 -15.56 24.19
C GLY A 232 -5.58 -16.09 25.53
N ILE A 233 -6.17 -17.19 25.98
CA ILE A 233 -5.91 -17.84 27.27
C ILE A 233 -5.64 -19.34 27.06
N THR A 234 -4.96 -19.97 28.00
CA THR A 234 -4.71 -21.42 27.96
C THR A 234 -5.99 -22.21 28.22
N TRP A 235 -6.00 -23.50 27.86
CA TRP A 235 -7.15 -24.37 28.07
C TRP A 235 -7.50 -24.49 29.56
N GLY A 236 -6.48 -24.63 30.43
CA GLY A 236 -6.68 -24.67 31.87
C GLY A 236 -7.38 -23.40 32.41
N VAL A 237 -6.95 -22.22 31.97
CA VAL A 237 -7.56 -20.94 32.38
C VAL A 237 -8.98 -20.82 31.82
N PHE A 238 -9.22 -21.27 30.59
CA PHE A 238 -10.55 -21.30 29.99
C PHE A 238 -11.54 -22.14 30.81
N ILE A 239 -11.14 -23.33 31.24
CA ILE A 239 -11.98 -24.20 32.07
C ILE A 239 -12.27 -23.56 33.43
N HIS A 240 -11.26 -23.04 34.12
CA HIS A 240 -11.46 -22.34 35.40
C HIS A 240 -12.41 -21.14 35.26
N LEU A 241 -12.22 -20.34 34.20
CA LEU A 241 -13.08 -19.20 33.90
C LEU A 241 -14.52 -19.66 33.63
N PHE A 242 -14.70 -20.71 32.84
CA PHE A 242 -16.02 -21.25 32.56
C PHE A 242 -16.71 -21.76 33.83
N THR A 243 -16.02 -22.56 34.66
CA THR A 243 -16.55 -23.05 35.93
C THR A 243 -17.00 -21.89 36.82
N PHE A 244 -16.16 -20.86 36.98
CA PHE A 244 -16.51 -19.67 37.75
C PHE A 244 -17.76 -18.96 37.19
N LEU A 245 -17.77 -18.65 35.89
CA LEU A 245 -18.86 -17.91 35.24
C LEU A 245 -20.16 -18.71 35.13
N SER A 246 -20.08 -20.03 35.00
CA SER A 246 -21.24 -20.92 34.87
C SER A 246 -22.25 -20.77 36.01
N THR A 247 -21.78 -20.38 37.20
CA THR A 247 -22.63 -20.12 38.37
C THR A 247 -23.53 -18.88 38.21
N PHE A 248 -23.18 -17.98 37.29
CA PHE A 248 -23.89 -16.72 37.04
C PHE A 248 -24.64 -16.71 35.70
N ILE A 249 -24.36 -17.66 34.79
CA ILE A 249 -25.01 -17.73 33.48
C ILE A 249 -26.38 -18.38 33.62
N LYS A 250 -27.44 -17.59 33.43
CA LYS A 250 -28.81 -18.11 33.34
C LYS A 250 -28.99 -18.76 31.98
N SER A 251 -29.45 -20.01 31.96
CA SER A 251 -29.84 -20.69 30.71
C SER A 251 -30.99 -19.90 30.07
N SER A 252 -30.72 -19.26 28.93
CA SER A 252 -31.73 -18.55 28.17
C SER A 252 -32.39 -19.48 27.18
N SER A 253 -33.73 -19.57 27.22
CA SER A 253 -34.52 -20.34 26.25
C SER A 253 -34.39 -19.81 24.81
N THR A 254 -33.81 -18.62 24.63
CA THR A 254 -33.63 -17.97 23.32
C THR A 254 -32.30 -18.32 22.65
N SER A 255 -31.30 -18.84 23.38
CA SER A 255 -29.99 -19.16 22.82
C SER A 255 -29.86 -20.66 22.53
N LYS A 256 -29.78 -21.03 21.24
CA LYS A 256 -29.55 -22.43 20.80
C LYS A 256 -28.13 -22.97 21.11
N LEU A 257 -27.25 -22.13 21.65
CA LEU A 257 -25.84 -22.45 21.85
C LEU A 257 -25.54 -22.74 23.33
N PRO A 258 -24.79 -23.80 23.69
CA PRO A 258 -24.42 -24.07 25.08
C PRO A 258 -23.57 -22.95 25.69
N PRO A 259 -23.68 -22.67 27.01
CA PRO A 259 -22.90 -21.62 27.68
C PRO A 259 -21.38 -21.70 27.49
N ARG A 260 -20.82 -22.91 27.43
CA ARG A 260 -19.37 -23.15 27.18
C ARG A 260 -18.96 -22.58 25.83
N GLU A 261 -19.78 -22.82 24.80
CA GLU A 261 -19.54 -22.33 23.45
C GLU A 261 -19.81 -20.83 23.32
N GLN A 262 -20.79 -20.30 24.04
CA GLN A 262 -21.02 -18.86 24.11
C GLN A 262 -19.79 -18.14 24.66
N LEU A 263 -19.21 -18.65 25.75
CA LEU A 263 -17.97 -18.10 26.31
C LEU A 263 -16.81 -18.23 25.32
N PHE A 264 -16.64 -19.42 24.72
CA PHE A 264 -15.56 -19.68 23.76
C PHE A 264 -15.60 -18.71 22.56
N LEU A 265 -16.77 -18.56 21.92
CA LEU A 265 -16.94 -17.63 20.81
C LEU A 265 -16.79 -16.16 21.24
N THR A 266 -17.21 -15.82 22.45
CA THR A 266 -17.00 -14.46 22.99
C THR A 266 -15.52 -14.15 23.14
N LEU A 267 -14.71 -15.10 23.62
CA LEU A 267 -13.26 -14.92 23.73
C LEU A 267 -12.59 -14.86 22.35
N LEU A 268 -12.99 -15.71 21.40
CA LEU A 268 -12.54 -15.59 20.01
C LEU A 268 -12.84 -14.20 19.44
N LYS A 269 -14.06 -13.71 19.70
CA LYS A 269 -14.51 -12.40 19.25
C LYS A 269 -13.63 -11.30 19.80
N LEU A 270 -13.41 -11.29 21.11
CA LEU A 270 -12.61 -10.27 21.79
C LEU A 270 -11.17 -10.29 21.30
N ARG A 271 -10.57 -11.47 21.18
CA ARG A 271 -9.19 -11.60 20.74
C ARG A 271 -8.98 -11.13 19.31
N HIS A 272 -9.84 -11.57 18.41
CA HIS A 272 -9.65 -11.35 16.97
C HIS A 272 -10.46 -10.17 16.43
N ASN A 273 -11.12 -9.42 17.32
CA ASN A 273 -11.97 -8.29 17.00
C ASN A 273 -13.01 -8.62 15.91
N LEU A 274 -13.66 -9.77 16.03
CA LEU A 274 -14.61 -10.28 15.03
C LEU A 274 -16.01 -9.69 15.22
N THR A 275 -16.80 -9.65 14.14
CA THR A 275 -18.22 -9.25 14.20
C THR A 275 -19.12 -10.47 14.43
N PHE A 276 -20.34 -10.26 14.93
CA PHE A 276 -21.31 -11.36 15.08
C PHE A 276 -21.77 -11.92 13.72
N GLU A 277 -21.89 -11.05 12.71
CA GLU A 277 -22.15 -11.44 11.31
C GLU A 277 -21.12 -12.46 10.81
N PHE A 278 -19.85 -12.28 11.16
CA PHE A 278 -18.79 -13.19 10.77
C PHE A 278 -18.96 -14.61 11.37
N PHE A 279 -19.34 -14.72 12.65
CA PHE A 279 -19.63 -16.02 13.26
C PHE A 279 -20.87 -16.69 12.67
N HIS A 280 -21.86 -15.91 12.25
CA HIS A 280 -23.04 -16.44 11.56
C HIS A 280 -22.65 -17.06 10.22
N MET A 281 -21.91 -16.33 9.38
CA MET A 281 -21.39 -16.85 8.12
C MET A 281 -20.55 -18.11 8.31
N LEU A 282 -19.64 -18.13 9.29
CA LEU A 282 -18.78 -19.30 9.52
C LEU A 282 -19.57 -20.54 9.96
N ARG A 283 -20.65 -20.37 10.75
CA ARG A 283 -21.55 -21.49 11.10
C ARG A 283 -22.33 -21.99 9.90
N GLU A 284 -22.79 -21.11 9.01
CA GLU A 284 -23.46 -21.54 7.78
C GLU A 284 -22.51 -22.34 6.88
N PHE A 285 -21.25 -21.92 6.74
CA PHE A 285 -20.23 -22.68 6.02
C PHE A 285 -19.94 -24.05 6.65
N GLN A 286 -19.87 -24.14 7.98
CA GLN A 286 -19.64 -25.42 8.68
C GLN A 286 -20.83 -26.39 8.59
N ASN A 287 -22.07 -25.90 8.42
CA ASN A 287 -23.25 -26.75 8.24
C ASN A 287 -23.43 -27.24 6.79
N LEU A 288 -22.64 -26.72 5.85
CA LEU A 288 -22.68 -27.07 4.42
C LEU A 288 -21.60 -28.11 4.02
N GLN A 289 -20.68 -28.45 4.92
CA GLN A 289 -19.67 -29.51 4.76
C GLN A 289 -20.05 -30.75 5.57
#